data_AF-A0A7L6A844-F1
#
_entry.id   AF-A0A7L6A844-F1
#
_cell.length_a   1.000
_cell.length_b   1.000
_cell.length_c   1.000
_cell.angle_alpha   90.00
_cell.angle_beta   90.00
_cell.angle_gamma   90.00
#
_symmetry.space_group_name_H-M   'P 1'
#
loop_
_entity.id
_entity.type
_entity.pdbx_description
1 polymer ?
#
loop_
_entity_poly.entity_id
_entity_poly.type
_entity_poly.pdbx_seq_one_letter_code
_entity_poly.pdbx_strand_id
1 'polypeptide(L)' 'MVLELAVAAQVPCIVSFNAKDFGPAARFGIEVLTPNILLEELQ' A
#
# COMPACT_ATOMS: atom_id res chain seq x y z
N MET A 1 -4.75 -7.21 -10.81
CA MET A 1 -4.06 -7.51 -9.55
C MET A 1 -3.79 -6.17 -8.84
N VAL A 2 -3.82 -6.14 -7.50
CA VAL A 2 -3.90 -4.86 -6.74
C VAL A 2 -2.61 -4.03 -6.85
N LEU A 3 -1.44 -4.68 -6.89
CA LEU A 3 -0.16 -3.97 -7.02
C LEU A 3 -0.04 -3.25 -8.38
N GLU A 4 -0.42 -3.92 -9.46
CA GLU A 4 -0.38 -3.40 -10.82
C GLU A 4 -1.33 -2.22 -11.00
N LEU A 5 -2.50 -2.29 -10.36
CA LEU A 5 -3.41 -1.16 -10.31
C LEU A 5 -2.79 0.02 -9.57
N ALA A 6 -2.17 -0.23 -8.41
CA ALA A 6 -1.52 0.82 -7.62
C ALA A 6 -0.36 1.49 -8.39
N VAL A 7 0.44 0.69 -9.11
CA VAL A 7 1.52 1.19 -9.99
C VAL A 7 0.94 2.01 -11.13
N ALA A 8 -0.08 1.51 -11.84
CA ALA A 8 -0.68 2.20 -12.96
C ALA A 8 -1.39 3.50 -12.56
N ALA A 9 -2.03 3.50 -11.38
CA ALA A 9 -2.70 4.67 -10.82
C ALA A 9 -1.75 5.65 -10.11
N GLN A 10 -0.46 5.31 -9.99
CA GLN A 10 0.56 6.11 -9.30
C GLN A 10 0.12 6.53 -7.89
N VAL A 11 -0.55 5.64 -7.16
CA VAL A 11 -0.98 5.92 -5.79
C VAL A 11 0.22 5.88 -4.85
N PRO A 12 0.23 6.71 -3.79
CA PRO A 12 1.33 6.72 -2.85
C PRO A 12 1.38 5.47 -1.97
N CYS A 13 0.23 4.83 -1.71
CA CYS A 13 0.16 3.68 -0.81
C CYS A 13 -0.96 2.68 -1.15
N ILE A 14 -0.79 1.45 -0.69
CA ILE A 14 -1.80 0.40 -0.59
C ILE A 14 -2.12 0.19 0.88
N VAL A 15 -3.41 0.20 1.22
CA VAL A 15 -3.86 -0.13 2.58
C VAL A 15 -4.45 -1.53 2.58
N SER A 16 -3.87 -2.43 3.38
CA SER A 16 -4.26 -3.84 3.39
C SER A 16 -3.98 -4.52 4.73
N PHE A 17 -4.84 -5.46 5.12
CA PHE A 17 -4.55 -6.37 6.24
C PHE A 17 -3.47 -7.41 5.89
N ASN A 18 -3.20 -7.64 4.60
CA ASN A 18 -2.27 -8.66 4.11
C ASN A 18 -0.99 -8.02 3.56
N ALA A 19 -0.32 -7.17 4.34
CA ALA A 19 0.88 -6.43 3.89
C ALA A 19 1.99 -7.34 3.33
N LYS A 20 2.11 -8.57 3.85
CA LYS A 20 3.07 -9.59 3.40
C LYS A 20 2.95 -9.94 1.90
N ASP A 21 1.76 -9.81 1.33
CA ASP A 21 1.50 -10.16 -0.08
C ASP A 21 2.04 -9.08 -1.04
N PHE A 22 2.39 -7.90 -0.50
CA PHE A 22 2.83 -6.73 -1.25
C PHE A 22 4.32 -6.40 -1.05
N GLY A 23 5.15 -7.37 -0.67
CA GLY A 23 6.60 -7.18 -0.50
C GLY A 23 7.31 -6.45 -1.66
N PRO A 24 6.96 -6.69 -2.94
CA PRO A 24 7.53 -5.95 -4.06
C PRO A 24 7.11 -4.48 -4.18
N ALA A 25 6.08 -4.01 -3.46
CA ALA A 25 5.53 -2.65 -3.60
C ALA A 25 6.57 -1.54 -3.36
N ALA A 26 7.49 -1.76 -2.41
CA ALA A 26 8.58 -0.83 -2.12
C ALA A 26 9.49 -0.56 -3.34
N ARG A 27 9.62 -1.52 -4.27
CA ARG A 27 10.41 -1.35 -5.51
C ARG A 27 9.77 -0.36 -6.49
N PHE A 28 8.47 -0.11 -6.32
CA PHE A 28 7.69 0.82 -7.14
C PHE A 28 7.44 2.15 -6.43
N GLY A 29 8.04 2.37 -5.26
CA GLY A 29 7.80 3.57 -4.45
C GLY A 29 6.41 3.62 -3.81
N ILE A 30 5.73 2.47 -3.72
CA ILE A 30 4.40 2.36 -3.13
C ILE A 30 4.54 1.84 -1.71
N GLU A 31 4.05 2.61 -0.75
CA GLU A 31 3.99 2.20 0.64
C GLU A 31 2.86 1.19 0.89
N VAL A 32 3.04 0.30 1.87
CA VAL A 32 1.99 -0.65 2.25
C VAL A 32 1.69 -0.45 3.73
N LEU A 33 0.50 0.07 4.00
CA LEU A 33 0.01 0.34 5.34
C LEU A 33 -1.00 -0.71 5.78
N THR A 34 -1.06 -0.97 7.08
CA THR A 34 -2.24 -1.62 7.66
C THR A 34 -3.32 -0.57 7.93
N PRO A 35 -4.61 -0.94 7.94
CA PRO A 35 -5.68 0.01 8.24
C PRO A 35 -5.51 0.73 9.58
N ASN A 36 -4.94 0.07 10.59
CA ASN A 36 -4.70 0.70 11.89
C ASN A 36 -3.71 1.86 11.77
N ILE A 37 -2.60 1.67 11.05
CA ILE A 37 -1.59 2.73 10.85
C ILE A 37 -2.19 3.91 10.08
N LEU A 38 -2.95 3.66 9.01
CA LEU A 38 -3.62 4.74 8.28
C LEU A 38 -4.57 5.53 9.19
N LEU A 39 -5.34 4.84 10.05
CA LEU A 39 -6.28 5.53 10.95
C LEU A 39 -5.56 6.40 11.98
N GLU A 40 -4.40 5.97 12.48
CA GLU A 40 -3.55 6.77 13.37
C GLU A 40 -3.01 8.03 12.66
N GLU A 41 -2.70 7.97 11.36
CA GLU A 41 -2.21 9.11 10.57
C GLU A 41 -3.27 10.16 10.22
N LEU A 42 -4.55 9.78 10.22
CA LEU A 42 -5.67 10.65 9.86
C LEU A 42 -6.30 11.40 11.05
N GLN A 43 -5.84 11.13 12.27
CA GLN A 43 -6.30 11.79 13.50
C GLN A 43 -5.61 13.13 13.73
#